data_AF-A0A6S6SNH7-F1
#
_entry.id   AF-A0A6S6SNH7-F1
#
_cell.length_a   1.000
_cell.length_b   1.000
_cell.length_c   1.000
_cell.angle_alpha   90.00
_cell.angle_beta   90.00
_cell.angle_gamma   90.00
#
_symmetry.space_group_name_H-M   'P 1'
#
loop_
_entity.id
_entity.type
_entity.pdbx_description
1 polymer ?
#
loop_
_entity_poly.entity_id
_entity_poly.type
_entity_poly.pdbx_seq_one_letter_code
_entity_poly.pdbx_strand_id
1 'polypeptide(L)' 'MSREEKASYIETLRNALQSYRGFTQNEKNYAHTHLPALVGTKGELDTFIEKISDKFAVDIQPFLSDAKFINKI' A
#
# COMPACT_ATOMS: atom_id res chain seq x y z
N MET A 1 12.67 6.96 8.63
CA MET A 1 13.02 6.79 7.21
C MET A 1 13.51 8.11 6.64
N SER A 2 14.62 8.05 5.93
CA SER A 2 15.11 9.09 5.03
C SER A 2 14.23 9.16 3.77
N ARG A 3 14.33 10.25 2.99
CA ARG A 3 13.55 10.41 1.75
C ARG A 3 13.78 9.25 0.76
N GLU A 4 15.01 8.77 0.64
CA GLU A 4 15.38 7.65 -0.24
C GLU A 4 14.79 6.33 0.25
N GLU A 5 14.83 6.07 1.56
CA GLU A 5 14.19 4.89 2.15
C GLU A 5 12.68 4.90 1.93
N LYS A 6 12.04 6.08 2.05
CA LYS A 6 10.61 6.23 1.77
C LYS A 6 10.30 5.95 0.30
N ALA A 7 11.08 6.47 -0.63
CA ALA A 7 10.89 6.24 -2.07
C ALA A 7 11.01 4.74 -2.41
N SER A 8 12.06 4.08 -1.90
CA SER A 8 12.28 2.64 -2.09
C SER A 8 11.15 1.79 -1.48
N TYR A 9 10.64 2.20 -0.31
CA TYR A 9 9.50 1.55 0.32
C TYR A 9 8.22 1.69 -0.50
N ILE A 10 7.93 2.89 -1.02
CA ILE A 10 6.79 3.14 -1.93
C ILE A 10 6.90 2.28 -3.20
N GLU A 11 8.08 2.18 -3.80
CA GLU A 11 8.28 1.33 -4.98
C GLU A 11 8.07 -0.16 -4.67
N THR A 12 8.51 -0.61 -3.50
CA THR A 12 8.27 -1.98 -3.04
C THR A 12 6.77 -2.26 -2.88
N LEU A 13 6.04 -1.36 -2.22
CA LEU A 13 4.58 -1.44 -2.08
C LEU A 13 3.87 -1.45 -3.43
N ARG A 14 4.32 -0.59 -4.34
CA ARG A 14 3.76 -0.48 -5.69
C ARG A 14 3.90 -1.80 -6.45
N ASN A 15 5.08 -2.41 -6.42
CA ASN A 15 5.33 -3.69 -7.09
C ASN A 15 4.51 -4.83 -6.44
N ALA A 16 4.40 -4.84 -5.12
CA ALA A 16 3.58 -5.80 -4.40
C ALA A 16 2.09 -5.66 -4.77
N LEU A 17 1.56 -4.44 -4.83
CA LEU A 17 0.17 -4.16 -5.23
C LEU A 17 -0.12 -4.63 -6.65
N GLN A 18 0.80 -4.38 -7.59
CA GLN A 18 0.64 -4.83 -8.97
C GLN A 18 0.60 -6.35 -9.06
N SER A 19 1.43 -7.03 -8.26
CA SER A 19 1.52 -8.49 -8.22
C SER A 19 0.36 -9.15 -7.46
N TYR A 20 -0.29 -8.43 -6.55
CA TYR A 20 -1.36 -8.97 -5.72
C TYR A 20 -2.62 -9.27 -6.54
N ARG A 21 -3.09 -10.51 -6.50
CA ARG A 21 -4.24 -10.96 -7.30
C ARG A 21 -5.60 -10.59 -6.70
N GLY A 22 -5.65 -10.25 -5.41
CA GLY A 22 -6.89 -9.92 -4.71
C GLY A 22 -7.44 -8.53 -5.04
N PHE A 23 -6.66 -7.66 -5.69
CA PHE A 23 -7.12 -6.35 -6.15
C PHE A 23 -7.44 -6.34 -7.65
N THR A 24 -8.50 -5.62 -8.00
CA THR A 24 -8.84 -5.27 -9.37
C THR A 24 -7.88 -4.23 -9.94
N GLN A 25 -7.90 -4.08 -11.26
CA GLN A 25 -7.07 -3.11 -11.96
C GLN A 25 -7.37 -1.65 -11.55
N ASN A 26 -8.62 -1.33 -11.21
CA ASN A 26 -9.01 0.00 -10.72
C ASN A 26 -8.42 0.29 -9.35
N GLU A 27 -8.48 -0.65 -8.43
CA GLU A 27 -7.90 -0.53 -7.09
C GLU A 27 -6.38 -0.36 -7.18
N LYS A 28 -5.72 -1.18 -8.01
CA LYS A 28 -4.28 -1.09 -8.26
C LYS A 28 -3.87 0.28 -8.82
N ASN A 29 -4.61 0.80 -9.81
CA ASN A 29 -4.31 2.10 -10.40
C ASN A 29 -4.51 3.25 -9.41
N TYR A 30 -5.58 3.20 -8.61
CA TYR A 30 -5.82 4.20 -7.59
C TYR A 30 -4.74 4.16 -6.51
N ALA A 31 -4.46 2.97 -5.96
CA ALA A 31 -3.39 2.77 -5.00
C ALA A 31 -2.05 3.27 -5.54
N HIS A 32 -1.70 2.93 -6.78
CA HIS A 32 -0.45 3.35 -7.42
C HIS A 32 -0.28 4.87 -7.52
N THR A 33 -1.37 5.57 -7.84
CA THR A 33 -1.38 7.03 -8.03
C THR A 33 -1.33 7.77 -6.70
N HIS A 34 -2.02 7.25 -5.68
CA HIS A 34 -2.15 7.91 -4.38
C HIS A 34 -1.13 7.43 -3.34
N LEU A 35 -0.41 6.33 -3.58
CA LEU A 35 0.55 5.73 -2.65
C LEU A 35 1.54 6.74 -2.03
N PRO A 36 2.20 7.63 -2.81
CA PRO A 36 3.17 8.56 -2.24
C PRO A 36 2.57 9.55 -1.23
N ALA A 37 1.29 9.87 -1.39
CA ALA A 37 0.53 10.77 -0.52
C ALA A 37 -0.11 10.03 0.66
N LEU A 38 -0.47 8.76 0.47
CA LEU A 38 -1.12 7.93 1.51
C LEU A 38 -0.11 7.26 2.44
N VAL A 39 1.12 7.01 1.98
CA VAL A 39 2.19 6.48 2.83
C VAL A 39 2.74 7.60 3.71
N GLY A 40 2.64 7.40 5.02
CA GLY A 40 3.10 8.32 6.04
C GLY A 40 4.59 8.63 5.95
N THR A 41 5.03 9.65 6.67
CA THR A 41 6.43 10.11 6.65
C THR A 41 7.40 9.05 7.16
N LYS A 42 6.93 8.13 8.01
CA LYS A 42 7.72 7.01 8.53
C LYS A 42 7.46 5.68 7.82
N GLY A 43 6.65 5.68 6.75
CA GLY A 43 6.21 4.45 6.08
C GLY A 43 4.90 3.89 6.65
N GLU A 44 4.17 4.67 7.45
CA GLU A 44 2.86 4.27 7.99
C GLU A 44 1.87 3.99 6.86
N LEU A 45 1.13 2.88 6.98
CA LEU A 45 0.14 2.44 5.99
C LEU A 45 -1.30 2.63 6.47
N ASP A 46 -1.53 3.12 7.70
CA ASP A 46 -2.87 3.29 8.26
C ASP A 46 -3.78 4.13 7.35
N THR A 47 -3.28 5.28 6.87
CA THR A 47 -4.01 6.14 5.94
C THR A 47 -4.24 5.46 4.58
N PHE A 48 -3.27 4.66 4.12
CA PHE A 48 -3.42 3.89 2.89
C PHE A 48 -4.52 2.84 3.02
N ILE A 49 -4.53 2.11 4.13
CA ILE A 49 -5.53 1.09 4.44
C ILE A 49 -6.91 1.73 4.52
N GLU A 50 -7.05 2.77 5.34
CA GLU A 50 -8.32 3.48 5.52
C GLU A 50 -8.88 3.97 4.17
N LYS A 51 -8.06 4.64 3.35
CA LYS A 51 -8.54 5.24 2.10
C LYS A 51 -8.94 4.23 1.04
N ILE A 52 -8.21 3.12 0.92
CA ILE A 52 -8.55 2.08 -0.06
C ILE A 52 -9.78 1.30 0.42
N SER A 53 -9.86 0.98 1.71
CA SER A 53 -11.02 0.28 2.29
C SER A 53 -12.28 1.13 2.22
N ASP A 54 -12.19 2.44 2.51
CA ASP A 54 -13.29 3.39 2.37
C ASP A 54 -13.75 3.52 0.91
N LYS A 55 -12.81 3.70 -0.02
CA LYS A 55 -13.13 3.97 -1.43
C LYS A 55 -13.70 2.76 -2.16
N PHE A 56 -13.18 1.57 -1.90
CA PHE A 56 -13.52 0.36 -2.66
C PHE A 56 -14.30 -0.67 -1.84
N ALA A 57 -14.55 -0.42 -0.55
CA ALA A 57 -15.18 -1.36 0.38
C ALA A 57 -14.45 -2.73 0.41
N VAL A 58 -13.12 -2.69 0.34
CA VAL A 58 -12.28 -3.90 0.30
C VAL A 58 -11.45 -4.07 1.57
N ASP A 59 -11.25 -5.32 1.95
CA ASP A 59 -10.34 -5.67 3.03
C ASP A 59 -8.89 -5.79 2.51
N ILE A 60 -8.00 -4.95 3.03
CA ILE A 60 -6.60 -4.84 2.60
C ILE A 60 -5.65 -5.68 3.46
N GLN A 61 -6.14 -6.16 4.61
CA GLN A 61 -5.39 -7.04 5.50
C GLN A 61 -4.77 -8.26 4.78
N PRO A 62 -5.44 -8.96 3.84
CA PRO A 62 -4.84 -10.08 3.13
C PRO A 62 -3.71 -9.63 2.20
N PHE A 63 -3.78 -8.42 1.59
CA PHE A 63 -2.66 -7.87 0.84
C PHE A 63 -1.44 -7.62 1.73
N LEU A 64 -1.64 -6.98 2.87
CA LEU A 64 -0.54 -6.65 3.80
C LEU A 64 0.10 -7.91 4.39
N SER A 65 -0.72 -8.94 4.66
CA SER A 65 -0.26 -10.24 5.12
C SER A 65 0.58 -10.95 4.05
N ASP A 66 0.07 -11.02 2.82
CA ASP A 66 0.72 -11.71 1.70
C ASP A 66 2.04 -11.03 1.28
N ALA A 67 2.02 -9.70 1.24
CA ALA A 67 3.19 -8.89 0.93
C ALA A 67 4.15 -8.73 2.13
N LYS A 68 3.89 -9.40 3.27
CA LYS A 68 4.69 -9.37 4.50
C LYS A 68 4.91 -7.96 5.08
N PHE A 69 4.04 -7.00 4.77
CA PHE A 69 4.09 -5.66 5.34
C PHE A 69 3.66 -5.63 6.82
N ILE A 70 2.98 -6.67 7.32
CA ILE A 70 2.59 -6.81 8.73
C ILE A 70 3.74 -7.35 9.61
N ASN A 71 4.84 -7.87 9.03
CA ASN A 71 5.85 -8.61 9.80
C ASN A 71 7.08 -7.78 10.24
N LYS A 72 6.84 -6.54 10.67
CA LYS A 72 7.81 -5.73 11.44
C LYS A 72 7.07 -4.95 12.52
N ILE A 73 6.61 -5.66 13.54
CA ILE A 73 6.31 -5.07 14.86
C ILE A 73 7.31 -5.68 15.84
#